data_AF-A0A941WX53-F1
#
_entry.id   AF-A0A941WX53-F1
#
_cell.length_a   1.000
_cell.length_b   1.000
_cell.length_c   1.000
_cell.angle_alpha   90.00
_cell.angle_beta   90.00
_cell.angle_gamma   90.00
#
_symmetry.space_group_name_H-M   'P 1'
#
loop_
_entity.id
_entity.type
_entity.pdbx_description
1 polymer ?
#
loop_
_entity_poly.entity_id
_entity_poly.type
_entity_poly.pdbx_seq_one_letter_code
_entity_poly.pdbx_strand_id
1 'polypeptide(L)'
;DERGKKIDILKYVTTTEIDNLYIIPSGNVPPNPSELLASEKTEEMLEKLKKTFDIVILDGTPALLVTDALILARLADTTTIVTAYKSTKKEDLAKVKKSIENVGGKIAGVIINKIPIKPEEYKSTYYYGSTTSVEPTRRHQKADYQFETTGNIEENKKQEITEQLNEYLKNK
;
A
#
# COMPACT_ATOMS: atom_id res chain seq x y z
N ASP A 1 8.21 23.45 9.03
CA ASP A 1 9.45 23.47 8.24
C ASP A 1 10.60 23.87 9.16
N GLU A 2 11.78 24.09 8.59
CA GLU A 2 13.01 24.58 9.23
C GLU A 2 12.82 25.97 9.90
N ARG A 3 11.65 26.60 9.71
CA ARG A 3 11.26 27.92 10.18
C ARG A 3 10.14 27.85 11.23
N GLY A 4 9.85 26.66 11.76
CA GLY A 4 8.83 26.46 12.79
C GLY A 4 7.37 26.47 12.29
N LYS A 5 7.13 26.50 10.97
CA LYS A 5 5.76 26.48 10.44
C LYS A 5 5.17 25.07 10.53
N LYS A 6 4.02 24.92 11.18
CA LYS A 6 3.25 23.67 11.20
C LYS A 6 2.74 23.40 9.77
N ILE A 7 3.25 22.36 9.14
CA ILE A 7 2.82 21.95 7.80
C ILE A 7 1.78 20.85 7.96
N ASP A 8 0.65 21.05 7.30
CA ASP A 8 -0.39 20.03 7.18
C ASP A 8 -0.12 19.20 5.92
N ILE A 9 0.05 17.88 6.10
CA ILE A 9 0.34 16.94 5.02
C ILE A 9 -0.80 16.88 4.00
N LEU A 10 -2.05 17.13 4.43
CA LEU A 10 -3.24 17.08 3.58
C LEU A 10 -3.17 18.09 2.42
N LYS A 11 -2.36 19.15 2.55
CA LYS A 11 -2.13 20.12 1.47
C LYS A 11 -1.43 19.55 0.24
N TYR A 12 -0.73 18.42 0.40
CA TYR A 12 -0.01 17.73 -0.66
C TYR A 12 -0.80 16.55 -1.23
N VAL A 13 -1.97 16.24 -0.67
CA VAL A 13 -2.89 15.25 -1.21
C VAL A 13 -3.57 15.84 -2.45
N THR A 14 -3.53 15.07 -3.54
CA THR A 14 -4.16 15.42 -4.81
C THR A 14 -5.23 14.40 -5.15
N THR A 15 -6.40 14.86 -5.60
CA THR A 15 -7.47 14.01 -6.11
C THR A 15 -7.08 13.41 -7.46
N THR A 16 -7.57 12.21 -7.73
CA THR A 16 -7.49 11.61 -9.06
C THR A 16 -8.86 11.65 -9.74
N GLU A 17 -8.95 11.19 -10.99
CA GLU A 17 -10.23 10.98 -11.68
C GLU A 17 -11.00 9.77 -11.13
N ILE A 18 -10.37 8.97 -10.27
CA ILE A 18 -10.98 7.81 -9.62
C ILE A 18 -11.45 8.23 -8.23
N ASP A 19 -12.75 8.04 -7.98
CA ASP A 19 -13.34 8.33 -6.67
C ASP A 19 -12.64 7.56 -5.55
N ASN A 20 -12.41 8.25 -4.42
CA ASN A 20 -11.72 7.74 -3.24
C ASN A 20 -10.26 7.33 -3.46
N LEU A 21 -9.65 7.68 -4.60
CA LEU A 21 -8.23 7.51 -4.84
C LEU A 21 -7.53 8.87 -4.85
N TYR A 22 -6.52 8.97 -4.00
CA TYR A 22 -5.72 10.18 -3.81
C TYR A 22 -4.23 9.85 -3.92
N ILE A 23 -3.44 10.84 -4.31
CA ILE A 23 -2.01 10.70 -4.52
C ILE A 23 -1.25 11.81 -3.79
N ILE A 24 -0.16 11.43 -3.13
CA ILE A 24 0.91 12.34 -2.72
C ILE A 24 2.12 12.02 -3.60
N PRO A 25 2.50 12.90 -4.54
CA PRO A 25 3.68 12.67 -5.37
C PRO A 25 4.97 12.81 -4.54
N SER A 26 6.09 12.26 -5.03
CA SER A 26 7.40 12.32 -4.35
C SER A 26 7.93 13.74 -4.13
N GLY A 27 7.42 14.72 -4.89
CA GLY A 27 7.95 16.07 -4.91
C GLY A 27 9.37 16.12 -5.49
N ASN A 28 10.12 17.16 -5.12
CA ASN A 28 11.50 17.36 -5.55
C ASN A 28 12.42 16.32 -4.90
N VAL A 29 13.36 15.78 -5.68
CA VAL A 29 14.33 14.79 -5.18
C VAL A 29 15.27 15.46 -4.18
N PRO A 30 15.26 15.03 -2.90
CA PRO A 30 16.16 15.58 -1.89
C PRO A 30 17.56 14.99 -2.03
N PRO A 31 18.60 15.65 -1.47
CA PRO A 31 19.95 15.09 -1.46
C PRO A 31 20.09 13.85 -0.56
N ASN A 32 19.19 13.67 0.42
CA ASN A 32 19.25 12.64 1.46
C ASN A 32 17.88 11.93 1.68
N PRO A 33 17.34 11.19 0.69
CA PRO A 33 16.00 10.61 0.76
C PRO A 33 15.85 9.60 1.92
N SER A 34 16.84 8.72 2.14
CA SER A 34 16.77 7.70 3.19
C SER A 34 16.69 8.30 4.59
N GLU A 35 17.41 9.39 4.85
CA GLU A 35 17.37 10.09 6.15
C GLU A 35 16.01 10.75 6.40
N LEU A 36 15.42 11.34 5.36
CA LEU A 36 14.09 11.93 5.45
C LEU A 36 13.04 10.85 5.75
N LEU A 37 13.11 9.71 5.06
CA LEU A 37 12.21 8.57 5.30
C LEU A 37 12.35 8.00 6.72
N ALA A 38 13.56 7.99 7.28
CA ALA A 38 13.83 7.52 8.64
C ALA A 38 13.54 8.56 9.74
N SER A 39 13.09 9.76 9.37
CA SER A 39 12.87 10.85 10.34
C SER A 39 11.56 10.71 11.12
N GLU A 40 11.52 11.25 12.34
CA GLU A 40 10.30 11.35 13.16
C GLU A 40 9.15 12.06 12.43
N LYS A 41 9.48 13.02 11.56
CA LYS A 41 8.48 13.74 10.75
C LYS A 41 7.73 12.81 9.80
N THR A 42 8.39 11.77 9.27
CA THR A 42 7.75 10.77 8.42
C THR A 42 6.80 9.91 9.25
N GLU A 43 7.18 9.52 10.47
CA GLU A 43 6.31 8.78 11.38
C GLU A 43 5.06 9.61 11.75
N GLU A 44 5.23 10.87 12.14
CA GLU A 44 4.12 11.80 12.40
C GLU A 44 3.20 12.01 11.19
N MET A 45 3.79 12.06 9.99
CA MET A 45 3.06 12.19 8.73
C MET A 45 2.19 10.95 8.49
N LEU A 46 2.76 9.75 8.61
CA LEU A 46 2.04 8.49 8.42
C LEU A 46 0.90 8.35 9.44
N GLU A 47 1.11 8.74 10.69
CA GLU A 47 0.06 8.71 11.72
C GLU A 47 -1.13 9.63 11.40
N LYS A 48 -0.90 10.77 10.74
CA LYS A 48 -1.98 11.63 10.25
C LYS A 48 -2.71 11.00 9.06
N LEU A 49 -1.97 10.41 8.13
CA LEU A 49 -2.56 9.75 6.96
C LEU A 49 -3.41 8.55 7.38
N LYS A 50 -2.94 7.73 8.33
CA LYS A 50 -3.69 6.59 8.90
C LYS A 50 -5.03 6.99 9.54
N LYS A 51 -5.13 8.21 10.09
CA LYS A 51 -6.38 8.74 10.67
C LYS A 51 -7.36 9.28 9.63
N THR A 52 -6.86 9.58 8.43
CA THR A 52 -7.62 10.24 7.36
C THR A 52 -8.11 9.22 6.32
N PHE A 53 -7.27 8.24 6.00
CA PHE A 53 -7.52 7.25 4.94
C PHE A 53 -7.66 5.85 5.52
N ASP A 54 -8.56 5.06 4.94
CA ASP A 54 -8.74 3.66 5.31
C ASP A 54 -7.53 2.80 4.93
N ILE A 55 -6.91 3.12 3.79
CA ILE A 55 -5.75 2.40 3.25
C ILE A 55 -4.73 3.41 2.77
N VAL A 56 -3.49 3.26 3.22
CA VAL A 56 -2.33 4.03 2.75
C VAL A 56 -1.36 3.07 2.08
N ILE A 57 -1.13 3.26 0.78
CA ILE A 57 -0.15 2.48 0.03
C ILE A 57 1.14 3.29 -0.08
N LEU A 58 2.24 2.72 0.38
CA LEU A 58 3.57 3.29 0.25
C LEU A 58 4.29 2.60 -0.91
N ASP A 59 4.61 3.35 -1.97
CA ASP A 59 5.42 2.84 -3.06
C ASP A 59 6.90 2.85 -2.67
N GLY A 60 7.58 1.74 -2.93
CA GLY A 60 8.95 1.49 -2.48
C GLY A 60 9.94 1.38 -3.63
N THR A 61 11.19 1.74 -3.37
CA THR A 61 12.29 1.53 -4.31
C THR A 61 12.66 0.05 -4.44
N PRO A 62 13.52 -0.36 -5.40
CA PRO A 62 14.01 -1.73 -5.47
C PRO A 62 14.78 -2.13 -4.20
N ALA A 63 14.21 -3.02 -3.39
CA ALA A 63 14.70 -3.39 -2.05
C ALA A 63 16.08 -4.08 -2.01
N LEU A 64 16.62 -4.51 -3.15
CA LEU A 64 17.99 -5.06 -3.25
C LEU A 64 19.06 -3.97 -3.38
N LEU A 65 18.69 -2.81 -3.91
CA LEU A 65 19.63 -1.78 -4.34
C LEU A 65 19.65 -0.60 -3.38
N VAL A 66 18.50 -0.29 -2.78
CA VAL A 66 18.31 0.92 -1.98
C VAL A 66 17.64 0.58 -0.66
N THR A 67 18.08 1.24 0.40
CA THR A 67 17.59 1.01 1.77
C THR A 67 16.20 1.57 2.03
N ASP A 68 15.72 2.51 1.19
CA ASP A 68 14.44 3.19 1.37
C ASP A 68 13.27 2.21 1.52
N ALA A 69 13.22 1.15 0.70
CA ALA A 69 12.19 0.12 0.79
C ALA A 69 12.21 -0.62 2.14
N LEU A 70 13.39 -0.82 2.74
CA LEU A 70 13.50 -1.45 4.06
C LEU A 70 13.03 -0.52 5.17
N ILE A 71 13.32 0.79 5.06
CA ILE A 71 12.82 1.80 5.98
C ILE A 71 11.29 1.85 5.93
N LEU A 72 10.71 1.90 4.72
CA LEU A 72 9.27 1.86 4.53
C LEU A 72 8.65 0.57 5.07
N ALA A 73 9.29 -0.58 4.84
CA ALA A 73 8.81 -1.86 5.35
C ALA A 73 8.78 -1.95 6.89
N ARG A 74 9.67 -1.22 7.58
CA ARG A 74 9.63 -1.07 9.05
C ARG A 74 8.45 -0.23 9.53
N LEU A 75 8.07 0.79 8.76
CA LEU A 75 7.00 1.73 9.10
C LEU A 75 5.60 1.22 8.72
N ALA A 76 5.52 0.37 7.70
CA ALA A 76 4.27 -0.18 7.21
C ALA A 76 3.72 -1.28 8.14
N ASP A 77 2.40 -1.32 8.29
CA ASP A 77 1.74 -2.38 9.06
C ASP A 77 1.91 -3.76 8.40
N THR A 78 2.02 -3.78 7.07
CA THR A 78 2.37 -4.96 6.27
C THR A 78 3.02 -4.57 4.94
N THR A 79 3.85 -5.46 4.41
CA THR A 79 4.64 -5.28 3.18
C THR A 79 4.35 -6.40 2.20
N THR A 80 4.17 -6.05 0.92
CA THR A 80 4.08 -7.03 -0.17
C THR A 80 5.29 -6.89 -1.08
N ILE A 81 5.91 -8.01 -1.46
CA ILE A 81 7.06 -8.01 -2.36
C ILE A 81 6.59 -8.25 -3.79
N VAL A 82 6.92 -7.35 -4.72
CA VAL A 82 6.62 -7.53 -6.14
C VAL A 82 7.85 -8.08 -6.86
N THR A 83 7.66 -9.14 -7.63
CA THR A 83 8.70 -9.80 -8.43
C THR A 83 8.31 -9.86 -9.90
N ALA A 84 9.29 -10.01 -10.79
CA ALA A 84 9.04 -10.15 -12.23
C ALA A 84 9.29 -11.59 -12.68
N TYR A 85 8.30 -12.17 -13.37
CA TYR A 85 8.36 -13.53 -13.92
C TYR A 85 9.60 -13.72 -14.79
N LYS A 86 10.35 -14.80 -14.53
CA LYS A 86 11.62 -15.16 -15.19
C LYS A 86 12.73 -14.09 -15.16
N SER A 87 12.56 -13.02 -14.38
CA SER A 87 13.55 -11.95 -14.25
C SER A 87 14.12 -11.87 -12.83
N THR A 88 13.26 -11.90 -11.80
CA THR A 88 13.72 -11.93 -10.41
C THR A 88 14.21 -13.33 -10.03
N LYS A 89 15.47 -13.44 -9.59
CA LYS A 89 16.04 -14.70 -9.10
C LYS A 89 15.47 -15.06 -7.73
N LYS A 90 15.29 -16.36 -7.46
CA LYS A 90 14.77 -16.84 -6.18
C LYS A 90 15.69 -16.47 -5.02
N GLU A 91 17.01 -16.51 -5.25
CA GLU A 91 18.02 -16.16 -4.26
C GLU A 91 17.93 -14.69 -3.87
N ASP A 92 17.63 -13.81 -4.83
CA ASP A 92 17.48 -12.39 -4.59
C ASP A 92 16.17 -12.08 -3.84
N LEU A 93 15.07 -12.76 -4.17
CA LEU A 93 13.84 -12.69 -3.39
C LEU A 93 14.06 -13.15 -1.94
N ALA A 94 14.81 -14.25 -1.73
CA ALA A 94 15.14 -14.74 -0.40
C ALA A 94 15.96 -13.73 0.41
N LYS A 95 16.91 -13.03 -0.22
CA LYS A 95 17.66 -11.93 0.41
C LYS A 95 16.74 -10.79 0.82
N VAL A 96 15.88 -10.31 -0.08
CA VAL A 96 14.92 -9.23 0.21
C VAL A 96 14.03 -9.60 1.38
N LYS A 97 13.45 -10.81 1.35
CA LYS A 97 12.62 -11.34 2.43
C LYS A 97 13.36 -11.24 3.78
N LYS A 98 14.59 -11.78 3.84
CA LYS A 98 15.41 -11.75 5.05
C LYS A 98 15.74 -10.32 5.48
N SER A 99 16.05 -9.43 4.55
CA SER A 99 16.34 -8.02 4.87
C SER A 99 15.13 -7.30 5.47
N ILE A 100 13.93 -7.54 4.96
CA ILE A 100 12.69 -6.99 5.51
C ILE A 100 12.43 -7.54 6.92
N GLU A 101 12.57 -8.86 7.11
CA GLU A 101 12.40 -9.49 8.42
C GLU A 101 13.42 -8.96 9.44
N ASN A 102 14.67 -8.75 9.02
CA ASN A 102 15.75 -8.23 9.89
C ASN A 102 15.49 -6.80 10.41
N VAL A 103 14.81 -5.96 9.62
CA VAL A 103 14.44 -4.59 10.04
C VAL A 103 13.10 -4.56 10.79
N GLY A 104 12.49 -5.72 11.05
CA GLY A 104 11.23 -5.85 11.77
C GLY A 104 9.98 -5.66 10.89
N GLY A 105 10.13 -5.61 9.56
CA GLY A 105 9.01 -5.50 8.65
C GLY A 105 8.20 -6.79 8.55
N LYS A 106 6.88 -6.65 8.39
CA LYS A 106 5.94 -7.79 8.26
C LYS A 106 5.61 -8.02 6.80
N ILE A 107 5.69 -9.27 6.33
CA ILE A 107 5.43 -9.62 4.93
C ILE A 107 4.06 -10.30 4.81
N ALA A 108 3.15 -9.70 4.03
CA ALA A 108 1.86 -10.30 3.68
C ALA A 108 2.02 -11.43 2.64
N GLY A 109 2.92 -11.23 1.67
CA GLY A 109 3.10 -12.18 0.58
C GLY A 109 3.94 -11.63 -0.56
N VAL A 110 3.91 -12.37 -1.68
CA VAL A 110 4.67 -12.06 -2.89
C VAL A 110 3.72 -11.98 -4.09
N ILE A 111 3.84 -10.93 -4.87
CA ILE A 111 3.18 -10.77 -6.17
C ILE A 111 4.17 -11.13 -7.27
N ILE A 112 3.77 -12.03 -8.18
CA ILE A 112 4.53 -12.34 -9.40
C ILE A 112 3.90 -11.57 -10.56
N ASN A 113 4.58 -10.53 -11.02
CA ASN A 113 4.16 -9.68 -12.11
C ASN A 113 4.85 -10.07 -13.44
N LYS A 114 4.38 -9.53 -14.56
CA LYS A 114 4.92 -9.76 -15.92
C LYS A 114 4.86 -11.21 -16.40
N ILE A 115 3.91 -12.00 -15.89
CA ILE A 115 3.64 -13.33 -16.43
C ILE A 115 3.10 -13.15 -17.86
N PRO A 116 3.75 -13.70 -18.90
CA PRO A 116 3.22 -13.62 -20.25
C PRO A 116 1.93 -14.43 -20.32
N ILE A 117 0.83 -13.79 -20.69
CA ILE A 117 -0.44 -14.49 -20.86
C ILE A 117 -0.65 -14.76 -22.34
N LYS A 118 -0.80 -16.03 -22.71
CA LYS A 118 -1.25 -16.39 -24.06
C LYS A 118 -2.77 -16.14 -24.16
N PRO A 119 -3.27 -15.55 -25.26
CA PRO A 119 -4.70 -15.30 -25.45
C PRO A 119 -5.59 -16.54 -25.23
N GLU A 120 -5.10 -17.73 -25.60
CA GLU A 120 -5.82 -19.00 -25.45
C GLU A 120 -5.88 -19.48 -23.99
N GLU A 121 -4.83 -19.22 -23.18
CA GLU A 121 -4.75 -19.53 -21.75
C GLU A 121 -5.49 -18.49 -20.88
N TYR A 122 -5.73 -17.27 -21.39
CA TYR A 122 -6.51 -16.24 -20.70
C TYR A 122 -7.97 -16.68 -20.50
N LYS A 123 -8.58 -17.32 -21.52
CA LYS A 123 -9.97 -17.83 -21.43
C LYS A 123 -10.16 -18.94 -20.40
N SER A 124 -9.16 -19.79 -20.18
CA SER A 124 -9.25 -20.89 -19.20
C SER A 124 -9.02 -20.43 -17.76
N THR A 125 -8.24 -19.37 -17.56
CA THR A 125 -7.86 -18.89 -16.21
C THR A 125 -8.89 -17.91 -15.63
N TYR A 126 -9.71 -17.28 -16.48
CA TYR A 126 -10.77 -16.33 -16.10
C TYR A 126 -12.15 -16.96 -15.81
N TYR A 127 -12.23 -18.27 -15.58
CA TYR A 127 -13.49 -18.95 -15.21
C TYR A 127 -13.79 -18.84 -13.70
N TYR A 128 -13.77 -17.62 -13.16
CA TYR A 128 -14.39 -17.25 -11.88
C TYR A 128 -14.91 -15.82 -12.02
N GLY A 129 -16.11 -15.68 -12.61
CA GLY A 129 -16.73 -14.37 -12.79
C GLY A 129 -18.00 -14.33 -13.66
N SER A 130 -18.28 -15.37 -14.45
CA SER A 130 -19.58 -15.49 -15.11
C SER A 130 -20.51 -16.36 -14.29
N THR A 131 -21.65 -15.79 -13.89
CA THR A 131 -22.81 -16.51 -13.36
C THR A 131 -23.23 -17.62 -14.31
N THR A 132 -22.71 -18.82 -14.09
CA THR A 132 -23.34 -20.05 -14.57
C THR A 132 -23.24 -21.03 -13.43
N SER A 133 -24.40 -21.34 -12.87
CA SER A 133 -24.62 -22.29 -11.79
C SER A 133 -24.00 -23.64 -12.14
N VAL A 134 -22.86 -23.96 -11.50
CA VAL A 134 -22.32 -25.32 -11.46
C VAL A 134 -22.61 -25.86 -10.06
N GLU A 135 -23.43 -26.91 -9.99
CA GLU A 135 -23.74 -27.57 -8.72
C GLU A 135 -22.47 -28.15 -8.08
N PRO A 136 -22.23 -27.93 -6.77
CA PRO A 136 -20.99 -28.31 -6.14
C PRO A 136 -21.01 -29.81 -5.77
N THR A 137 -20.31 -30.64 -6.54
CA THR A 137 -19.95 -31.99 -6.08
C THR A 137 -18.80 -31.92 -5.08
N ARG A 138 -19.13 -32.28 -3.83
CA ARG A 138 -18.28 -32.54 -2.64
C ARG A 138 -18.03 -31.36 -1.70
N ARG A 139 -18.69 -31.48 -0.53
CA ARG A 139 -18.51 -30.71 0.70
C ARG A 139 -17.03 -30.70 1.13
N HIS A 140 -16.34 -29.59 0.88
CA HIS A 140 -15.30 -29.13 1.79
C HIS A 140 -15.95 -28.12 2.74
N GLN A 141 -15.85 -28.37 4.04
CA GLN A 141 -16.28 -27.42 5.06
C GLN A 141 -15.47 -26.14 4.89
N LYS A 142 -16.13 -25.04 4.52
CA LYS A 142 -15.54 -23.71 4.52
C LYS A 142 -15.24 -23.32 5.96
N ALA A 143 -13.99 -23.02 6.26
CA ALA A 143 -13.70 -22.10 7.35
C ALA A 143 -13.98 -20.70 6.80
N ASP A 144 -15.06 -20.07 7.28
CA ASP A 144 -15.39 -18.68 6.96
C ASP A 144 -14.41 -17.77 7.71
N TYR A 145 -13.44 -17.21 7.00
CA TYR A 145 -12.62 -16.13 7.54
C TYR A 145 -13.41 -14.83 7.42
N GLN A 146 -13.93 -14.35 8.55
CA GLN A 146 -14.45 -12.99 8.66
C GLN A 146 -13.32 -12.07 9.14
N PHE A 147 -13.04 -11.02 8.38
CA PHE A 147 -12.17 -9.94 8.84
C PHE A 147 -13.01 -8.99 9.69
N GLU A 148 -12.86 -9.05 11.01
CA GLU A 148 -13.38 -8.01 11.89
C GLU A 148 -12.45 -6.80 11.82
N THR A 149 -12.92 -5.70 11.24
CA THR A 149 -12.28 -4.39 11.39
C THR A 149 -12.52 -3.92 12.83
N THR A 150 -11.69 -4.36 13.77
CA THR A 150 -11.68 -3.79 15.12
C THR A 150 -10.97 -2.44 15.09
N GLY A 151 -11.73 -1.37 15.26
CA GLY A 151 -11.17 -0.03 15.46
C GLY A 151 -12.21 1.06 15.25
N ASN A 152 -13.04 1.30 16.27
CA ASN A 152 -13.92 2.47 16.37
C ASN A 152 -13.10 3.77 16.25
N ILE A 153 -12.90 4.25 15.04
CA ILE A 153 -12.89 5.70 14.79
C ILE A 153 -14.36 6.02 14.54
N GLU A 154 -14.96 6.74 15.49
CA GLU A 154 -16.35 7.19 15.42
C GLU A 154 -16.64 7.70 14.02
N GLU A 155 -17.64 7.11 13.36
CA GLU A 155 -18.03 7.38 11.97
C GLU A 155 -18.19 8.89 11.68
N ASN A 156 -18.55 9.64 12.73
CA ASN A 156 -18.62 11.10 12.78
C ASN A 156 -17.26 11.80 12.53
N LYS A 157 -16.15 11.30 13.09
CA LYS A 157 -14.79 11.86 12.85
C LYS A 157 -14.31 11.61 11.43
N LYS A 158 -14.66 10.44 10.85
CA LYS A 158 -14.32 10.13 9.46
C LYS A 158 -15.08 11.05 8.50
N GLN A 159 -16.37 11.30 8.76
CA GLN A 159 -17.16 12.28 8.02
C GLN A 159 -16.60 13.70 8.16
N GLU A 160 -16.27 14.15 9.37
CA GLU A 160 -15.71 15.49 9.61
C GLU A 160 -14.40 15.71 8.86
N ILE A 161 -13.47 14.74 8.88
CA ILE A 161 -12.21 14.82 8.14
C ILE A 161 -12.44 14.79 6.63
N THR A 162 -13.39 13.98 6.16
CA THR A 162 -13.75 13.89 4.74
C THR A 162 -14.37 15.20 4.25
N GLU A 163 -15.24 15.83 5.05
CA GLU A 163 -15.85 17.12 4.77
C GLU A 163 -14.81 18.24 4.76
N GLN A 164 -13.91 18.29 5.74
CA GLN A 164 -12.81 19.25 5.78
C GLN A 164 -11.87 19.10 4.58
N LEU A 165 -11.57 17.86 4.16
CA LEU A 165 -10.76 17.59 2.99
C LEU A 165 -11.47 18.04 1.70
N ASN A 166 -12.76 17.72 1.57
CA ASN A 166 -13.58 18.11 0.42
C ASN A 166 -13.77 19.63 0.32
N GLU A 167 -13.94 20.32 1.45
CA GLU A 167 -14.04 21.77 1.51
C GLU A 167 -12.71 22.44 1.14
N TYR A 168 -11.59 21.91 1.65
CA TYR A 168 -10.26 22.39 1.27
C TYR A 168 -10.00 22.23 -0.24
N LEU A 169 -10.40 21.10 -0.82
CA LEU A 169 -10.21 20.81 -2.24
C LEU A 169 -11.11 21.65 -3.16
N LYS A 170 -12.33 21.99 -2.73
CA LYS A 170 -13.26 22.87 -3.48
C LYS A 170 -12.85 24.35 -3.52
N ASN A 171 -12.03 24.80 -2.57
CA ASN A 171 -11.61 26.18 -2.43
C ASN A 171 -10.23 26.49 -3.07
N LYS A 172 -9.73 25.59 -3.92
CA LYS A 172 -8.59 25.79 -4.83
C LYS A 172 -9.09 26.08 -6.25
#